data_AF-A0A7K0BFU6-F1
#
_entry.id   AF-A0A7K0BFU6-F1
#
_cell.length_a   1.000
_cell.length_b   1.000
_cell.length_c   1.000
_cell.angle_alpha   90.00
_cell.angle_beta   90.00
_cell.angle_gamma   90.00
#
_symmetry.space_group_name_H-M   'P 1'
#
loop_
_entity.id
_entity.type
_entity.pdbx_description
1 polymer ?
#
loop_
_entity_poly.entity_id
_entity_poly.type
_entity_poly.pdbx_seq_one_letter_code
_entity_poly.pdbx_strand_id
1 'polypeptide(L)'
;MKNKFIYLAIIAAGFASCEPEFENTVDANYTSGDADFTSYVAVGNSLTAGYMDGTVYRVGQTYSFPNLLAQKFALVGGGEFTQPSYAEDVNNLGGIQGLTGTRLVINASVGGVQPIAGSPTITLTPQATAYNNMGVPGAKSFHLTFPGYGALNPYFARHATSPSATVLGDAMLKTPTFFTNWIGANDVLAYATSGGAQADGVTPAADHNFTGNTNPATYGGNDITNSNVFASVYSTIVTTLTSNGAKGVVCTIPSVTSIPYFTTVPYAPLSPTALGGSANINALNAQLYGPLDGIFTAYGEPNRVNPLSATSANPILIYDADAIDRSAEITGALSGTLGVPTATAFGMVFGKARQATAADLVVLPASSVIGTTNASSPSALININGVSYPMANKWVLTATEKARVANATAAYNASIVSIANANDIAVADMNAIMNQLVTGLRIETGQLYTANYFSGSATEGLVLFSLDGVHPNARGYAVIANEILKVINEFYNANLPLHNPSYFPGINIVPSN
;
A
#
# COMPACT_ATOMS: atom_id res chain seq x y z
N MET A 1 13.66 -41.07 -64.49
CA MET A 1 13.38 -40.71 -63.08
C MET A 1 14.62 -40.90 -62.18
N LYS A 2 15.80 -40.37 -62.55
CA LYS A 2 17.04 -40.57 -61.77
C LYS A 2 17.71 -39.29 -61.27
N ASN A 3 17.22 -38.11 -61.65
CA ASN A 3 17.87 -36.83 -61.28
C ASN A 3 17.02 -35.98 -60.30
N LYS A 4 15.83 -36.44 -59.87
CA LYS A 4 14.97 -35.65 -58.97
C LYS A 4 15.34 -35.75 -57.48
N PHE A 5 16.10 -36.77 -57.07
CA PHE A 5 16.51 -36.96 -55.67
C PHE A 5 17.83 -36.25 -55.32
N ILE A 6 18.68 -35.94 -56.30
CA ILE A 6 19.94 -35.21 -56.07
C ILE A 6 19.68 -33.73 -55.76
N TYR A 7 18.72 -33.10 -56.46
CA TYR A 7 18.35 -31.70 -56.17
C TYR A 7 17.63 -31.54 -54.82
N LEU A 8 16.92 -32.57 -54.35
CA LEU A 8 16.26 -32.53 -53.03
C LEU A 8 17.28 -32.70 -51.87
N ALA A 9 18.34 -33.47 -52.08
CA ALA A 9 19.43 -33.62 -51.10
C ALA A 9 20.31 -32.37 -51.00
N ILE A 10 20.53 -31.64 -52.09
CA ILE A 10 21.29 -30.37 -52.10
C ILE A 10 20.51 -29.23 -51.44
N ILE A 11 19.17 -29.20 -51.58
CA ILE A 11 18.31 -28.24 -50.88
C ILE A 11 18.20 -28.58 -49.39
N ALA A 12 18.13 -29.86 -49.02
CA ALA A 12 18.13 -30.29 -47.61
C ALA A 12 19.45 -30.01 -46.89
N ALA A 13 20.59 -30.06 -47.59
CA ALA A 13 21.89 -29.67 -47.04
C ALA A 13 22.03 -28.15 -46.85
N GLY A 14 21.33 -27.33 -47.64
CA GLY A 14 21.29 -25.87 -47.50
C GLY A 14 20.44 -25.37 -46.31
N PHE A 15 19.52 -26.19 -45.79
CA PHE A 15 18.77 -25.88 -44.56
C PHE A 15 19.42 -26.43 -43.28
N ALA A 16 20.42 -27.31 -43.40
CA ALA A 16 21.20 -27.81 -42.27
C ALA A 16 22.45 -26.94 -41.97
N SER A 17 22.78 -25.97 -42.83
CA SER A 17 23.94 -25.09 -42.67
C SER A 17 23.60 -23.65 -42.28
N CYS A 18 22.34 -23.36 -41.94
CA CYS A 18 22.00 -22.20 -41.13
C CYS A 18 21.81 -22.68 -39.69
N GLU A 19 22.89 -23.09 -39.03
CA GLU A 19 22.95 -22.71 -37.63
C GLU A 19 22.98 -21.18 -37.62
N PRO A 20 22.08 -20.50 -36.90
CA PRO A 20 22.31 -19.10 -36.60
C PRO A 20 23.58 -19.05 -35.75
N GLU A 21 24.73 -18.87 -36.39
CA GLU A 21 25.88 -18.34 -35.71
C GLU A 21 25.43 -16.97 -35.20
N PHE A 22 25.32 -16.85 -33.88
CA PHE A 22 25.18 -15.55 -33.24
C PHE A 22 26.48 -14.78 -33.51
N GLU A 23 26.57 -14.12 -34.67
CA GLU A 23 27.67 -13.24 -35.09
C GLU A 23 27.86 -12.03 -34.18
N ASN A 24 26.97 -11.85 -33.21
CA ASN A 24 27.29 -11.16 -31.97
C ASN A 24 27.02 -12.15 -30.84
N THR A 25 28.05 -12.57 -30.10
CA THR A 25 27.81 -12.95 -28.72
C THR A 25 26.98 -11.83 -28.09
N VAL A 26 25.89 -12.16 -27.40
CA VAL A 26 25.22 -11.18 -26.55
C VAL A 26 26.12 -10.99 -25.32
N ASP A 27 27.32 -10.45 -25.55
CA ASP A 27 28.19 -9.92 -24.50
C ASP A 27 27.63 -8.54 -24.20
N ALA A 28 26.52 -8.53 -23.47
CA ALA A 28 26.12 -7.30 -22.84
C ALA A 28 27.23 -6.97 -21.84
N ASN A 29 28.04 -5.95 -22.16
CA ASN A 29 29.10 -5.43 -21.30
C ASN A 29 28.46 -4.83 -20.03
N TYR A 30 28.01 -5.69 -19.12
CA TYR A 30 27.44 -5.27 -17.85
C TYR A 30 28.57 -4.74 -16.97
N THR A 31 28.31 -3.60 -16.33
CA THR A 31 29.28 -2.95 -15.46
C THR A 31 28.56 -2.34 -14.27
N SER A 32 29.21 -2.30 -13.11
CA SER A 32 28.73 -1.55 -11.95
C SER A 32 28.96 -0.04 -12.09
N GLY A 33 29.69 0.39 -13.13
CA GLY A 33 30.07 1.78 -13.32
C GLY A 33 30.86 2.27 -12.10
N ASP A 34 30.37 3.33 -11.49
CA ASP A 34 30.95 3.92 -10.29
C ASP A 34 30.41 3.29 -8.98
N ALA A 35 29.44 2.38 -9.04
CA ALA A 35 28.88 1.71 -7.87
C ALA A 35 29.70 0.47 -7.46
N ASP A 36 29.60 0.11 -6.17
CA ASP A 36 30.18 -1.10 -5.59
C ASP A 36 29.09 -1.92 -4.89
N PHE A 37 28.68 -3.03 -5.51
CA PHE A 37 27.62 -3.89 -4.98
C PHE A 37 28.13 -5.06 -4.13
N THR A 38 29.41 -5.09 -3.73
CA THR A 38 30.00 -6.20 -2.97
C THR A 38 29.31 -6.43 -1.61
N SER A 39 28.76 -5.38 -0.99
CA SER A 39 27.80 -5.49 0.11
C SER A 39 26.60 -4.56 -0.11
N TYR A 40 25.52 -5.13 -0.65
CA TYR A 40 24.25 -4.42 -0.81
C TYR A 40 23.34 -4.58 0.41
N VAL A 41 22.80 -3.47 0.93
CA VAL A 41 21.80 -3.48 2.01
C VAL A 41 20.56 -2.68 1.61
N ALA A 42 19.38 -3.20 1.91
CA ALA A 42 18.11 -2.51 1.71
C ALA A 42 17.44 -2.19 3.03
N VAL A 43 17.14 -0.92 3.26
CA VAL A 43 16.48 -0.42 4.47
C VAL A 43 15.11 0.14 4.10
N GLY A 44 14.08 -0.20 4.88
CA GLY A 44 12.74 0.34 4.63
C GLY A 44 11.64 -0.41 5.39
N ASN A 45 10.44 -0.39 4.82
CA ASN A 45 9.25 -0.95 5.44
C ASN A 45 8.77 -2.25 4.75
N SER A 46 7.46 -2.48 4.72
CA SER A 46 6.82 -3.63 4.07
C SER A 46 7.14 -3.72 2.58
N LEU A 47 7.28 -2.59 1.87
CA LEU A 47 7.68 -2.57 0.47
C LEU A 47 9.05 -3.24 0.30
N THR A 48 10.02 -2.90 1.15
CA THR A 48 11.36 -3.47 1.15
C THR A 48 11.36 -4.95 1.57
N ALA A 49 10.49 -5.33 2.49
CA ALA A 49 10.40 -6.71 2.99
C ALA A 49 9.89 -7.72 1.94
N GLY A 50 9.21 -7.26 0.88
CA GLY A 50 8.49 -8.14 -0.05
C GLY A 50 7.10 -8.54 0.44
N TYR A 51 6.47 -7.67 1.23
CA TYR A 51 5.09 -7.86 1.70
C TYR A 51 4.12 -7.81 0.52
N MET A 52 3.22 -8.78 0.41
CA MET A 52 2.17 -8.76 -0.61
C MET A 52 1.00 -9.64 -0.16
N ASP A 53 -0.17 -9.42 -0.75
CA ASP A 53 -1.40 -10.16 -0.42
C ASP A 53 -1.72 -10.12 1.08
N GLY A 54 -1.44 -8.99 1.75
CA GLY A 54 -1.77 -8.79 3.15
C GLY A 54 -0.81 -9.41 4.15
N THR A 55 0.30 -10.04 3.74
CA THR A 55 1.30 -10.60 4.67
C THR A 55 2.70 -10.77 4.07
N VAL A 56 3.66 -11.22 4.88
CA VAL A 56 4.92 -11.81 4.39
C VAL A 56 4.78 -13.33 4.34
N TYR A 57 5.29 -13.95 3.27
CA TYR A 57 5.29 -15.40 3.08
C TYR A 57 6.52 -15.84 2.29
N ARG A 58 6.90 -17.12 2.43
CA ARG A 58 8.20 -17.64 1.98
C ARG A 58 8.51 -17.37 0.51
N VAL A 59 7.62 -17.78 -0.40
CA VAL A 59 7.83 -17.55 -1.84
C VAL A 59 7.72 -16.07 -2.21
N GLY A 60 6.77 -15.33 -1.63
CA GLY A 60 6.52 -13.92 -1.94
C GLY A 60 7.74 -13.05 -1.69
N GLN A 61 8.45 -13.31 -0.59
CA GLN A 61 9.65 -12.56 -0.19
C GLN A 61 10.77 -12.62 -1.24
N THR A 62 10.86 -13.73 -2.00
CA THR A 62 11.86 -13.90 -3.06
C THR A 62 11.67 -12.94 -4.23
N TYR A 63 10.46 -12.37 -4.37
CA TYR A 63 10.15 -11.33 -5.35
C TYR A 63 10.31 -9.91 -4.80
N SER A 64 10.75 -9.72 -3.56
CA SER A 64 11.01 -8.37 -3.02
C SER A 64 11.96 -7.60 -3.95
N PHE A 65 11.71 -6.30 -4.17
CA PHE A 65 12.55 -5.51 -5.06
C PHE A 65 14.05 -5.58 -4.69
N PRO A 66 14.47 -5.62 -3.40
CA PRO A 66 15.88 -5.76 -3.08
C PRO A 66 16.48 -7.08 -3.54
N ASN A 67 15.75 -8.19 -3.39
CA ASN A 67 16.24 -9.48 -3.87
C ASN A 67 16.37 -9.49 -5.40
N LEU A 68 15.42 -8.85 -6.11
CA LEU A 68 15.48 -8.70 -7.56
C LEU A 68 16.64 -7.80 -8.01
N LEU A 69 16.96 -6.74 -7.28
CA LEU A 69 18.14 -5.91 -7.53
C LEU A 69 19.44 -6.70 -7.33
N ALA A 70 19.55 -7.43 -6.21
CA ALA A 70 20.72 -8.24 -5.89
C ALA A 70 21.03 -9.28 -6.97
N GLN A 71 20.01 -9.92 -7.55
CA GLN A 71 20.19 -10.83 -8.69
C GLN A 71 20.88 -10.17 -9.90
N LYS A 72 20.64 -8.87 -10.14
CA LYS A 72 21.28 -8.11 -11.21
C LYS A 72 22.67 -7.63 -10.81
N PHE A 73 22.84 -7.23 -9.56
CA PHE A 73 24.15 -6.85 -9.03
C PHE A 73 25.16 -8.00 -9.08
N ALA A 74 24.71 -9.25 -8.87
CA ALA A 74 25.57 -10.43 -8.94
C ALA A 74 26.27 -10.58 -10.31
N LEU A 75 25.68 -10.05 -11.39
CA LEU A 75 26.26 -10.10 -12.75
C LEU A 75 27.50 -9.21 -12.91
N VAL A 76 27.71 -8.26 -11.99
CA VAL A 76 28.80 -7.29 -12.02
C VAL A 76 29.64 -7.32 -10.73
N GLY A 77 29.69 -8.48 -10.06
CA GLY A 77 30.50 -8.69 -8.85
C GLY A 77 29.80 -8.35 -7.53
N GLY A 78 28.46 -8.22 -7.53
CA GLY A 78 27.68 -8.06 -6.31
C GLY A 78 27.78 -9.25 -5.37
N GLY A 79 27.79 -8.98 -4.06
CA GLY A 79 27.90 -10.01 -3.03
C GLY A 79 26.60 -10.77 -2.76
N GLU A 80 26.67 -11.71 -1.81
CA GLU A 80 25.50 -12.45 -1.34
C GLU A 80 24.46 -11.51 -0.71
N PHE A 81 23.19 -11.70 -1.07
CA PHE A 81 22.06 -10.97 -0.50
C PHE A 81 21.18 -11.90 0.33
N THR A 82 21.14 -11.64 1.64
CA THR A 82 20.39 -12.46 2.61
C THR A 82 19.11 -11.76 3.05
N GLN A 83 18.05 -12.53 3.34
CA GLN A 83 16.76 -12.05 3.80
C GLN A 83 16.28 -12.80 5.06
N PRO A 84 15.47 -12.19 5.94
CA PRO A 84 14.85 -12.89 7.06
C PRO A 84 14.15 -14.17 6.60
N SER A 85 14.54 -15.32 7.16
CA SER A 85 14.10 -16.62 6.65
C SER A 85 12.65 -16.93 7.06
N TYR A 86 11.80 -17.38 6.14
CA TYR A 86 10.47 -17.91 6.45
C TYR A 86 10.34 -19.39 6.09
N ALA A 87 11.41 -20.16 6.32
CA ALA A 87 11.49 -21.57 5.91
C ALA A 87 10.35 -22.45 6.47
N GLU A 88 9.80 -22.10 7.64
CA GLU A 88 8.68 -22.80 8.26
C GLU A 88 7.32 -22.59 7.55
N ASP A 89 7.22 -21.59 6.66
CA ASP A 89 6.04 -21.34 5.81
C ASP A 89 6.08 -22.22 4.55
N VAL A 90 6.09 -23.54 4.77
CA VAL A 90 6.24 -24.56 3.72
C VAL A 90 5.11 -24.47 2.68
N ASN A 91 3.89 -24.17 3.15
CA ASN A 91 2.69 -24.08 2.31
C ASN A 91 2.43 -22.68 1.73
N ASN A 92 3.32 -21.71 1.98
CA ASN A 92 3.14 -20.32 1.54
C ASN A 92 1.79 -19.74 1.99
N LEU A 93 1.39 -20.04 3.23
CA LEU A 93 0.19 -19.46 3.83
C LEU A 93 0.47 -18.03 4.29
N GLY A 94 1.72 -17.74 4.66
CA GLY A 94 2.09 -16.47 5.26
C GLY A 94 1.45 -16.23 6.61
N GLY A 95 1.72 -15.04 7.15
CA GLY A 95 1.22 -14.63 8.46
C GLY A 95 2.04 -15.18 9.61
N ILE A 96 2.08 -14.44 10.71
CA ILE A 96 2.72 -14.83 11.95
C ILE A 96 1.67 -15.49 12.84
N GLN A 97 1.97 -16.69 13.31
CA GLN A 97 1.10 -17.50 14.15
C GLN A 97 0.62 -16.70 15.37
N GLY A 98 -0.71 -16.61 15.51
CA GLY A 98 -1.36 -15.90 16.62
C GLY A 98 -1.37 -14.37 16.51
N LEU A 99 -0.79 -13.78 15.47
CA LEU A 99 -0.73 -12.32 15.30
C LEU A 99 -1.35 -11.82 14.00
N THR A 100 -1.07 -12.44 12.86
CA THR A 100 -1.57 -11.99 11.56
C THR A 100 -2.21 -13.14 10.78
N GLY A 101 -3.09 -12.80 9.84
CA GLY A 101 -3.78 -13.77 8.99
C GLY A 101 -2.91 -14.35 7.89
N THR A 102 -3.42 -15.41 7.25
CA THR A 102 -2.84 -15.96 6.02
C THR A 102 -3.01 -14.98 4.85
N ARG A 103 -2.20 -15.14 3.81
CA ARG A 103 -2.21 -14.29 2.62
C ARG A 103 -3.54 -14.36 1.88
N LEU A 104 -3.87 -13.29 1.18
CA LEU A 104 -5.07 -13.19 0.36
C LEU A 104 -4.91 -13.97 -0.95
N VAL A 105 -6.01 -14.58 -1.41
CA VAL A 105 -6.15 -15.25 -2.72
C VAL A 105 -7.53 -14.94 -3.31
N ILE A 106 -7.68 -15.10 -4.62
CA ILE A 106 -9.00 -15.12 -5.26
C ILE A 106 -9.51 -16.56 -5.26
N ASN A 107 -10.64 -16.80 -4.64
CA ASN A 107 -11.34 -18.07 -4.76
C ASN A 107 -12.34 -18.02 -5.92
N ALA A 108 -12.02 -18.73 -6.99
CA ALA A 108 -12.85 -18.80 -8.19
C ALA A 108 -14.24 -19.39 -7.92
N SER A 109 -14.39 -20.28 -6.94
CA SER A 109 -15.68 -20.94 -6.63
C SER A 109 -16.72 -20.00 -6.03
N VAL A 110 -16.29 -18.95 -5.33
CA VAL A 110 -17.16 -17.94 -4.70
C VAL A 110 -17.01 -16.55 -5.32
N GLY A 111 -16.05 -16.37 -6.24
CA GLY A 111 -15.85 -15.13 -6.99
C GLY A 111 -15.37 -13.96 -6.13
N GLY A 112 -14.43 -14.19 -5.22
CA GLY A 112 -13.99 -13.14 -4.29
C GLY A 112 -12.61 -13.34 -3.67
N VAL A 113 -12.09 -12.25 -3.09
CA VAL A 113 -10.83 -12.23 -2.34
C VAL A 113 -11.08 -12.73 -0.92
N GLN A 114 -10.25 -13.66 -0.45
CA GLN A 114 -10.30 -14.14 0.94
C GLN A 114 -8.92 -14.62 1.39
N PRO A 115 -8.67 -14.72 2.71
CA PRO A 115 -7.48 -15.39 3.22
C PRO A 115 -7.43 -16.85 2.74
N ILE A 116 -6.25 -17.31 2.33
CA ILE A 116 -6.04 -18.70 1.95
C ILE A 116 -6.32 -19.63 3.13
N ALA A 117 -7.02 -20.74 2.89
CA ALA A 117 -7.39 -21.69 3.93
C ALA A 117 -6.15 -22.32 4.57
N GLY A 118 -6.20 -22.46 5.89
CA GLY A 118 -5.09 -22.95 6.70
C GLY A 118 -4.84 -22.05 7.90
N SER A 119 -3.71 -22.27 8.57
CA SER A 119 -3.27 -21.44 9.70
C SER A 119 -1.83 -20.98 9.48
N PRO A 120 -1.48 -19.76 9.87
CA PRO A 120 -0.12 -19.27 9.78
C PRO A 120 0.86 -20.16 10.54
N THR A 121 2.03 -20.44 9.95
CA THR A 121 3.07 -21.28 10.56
C THR A 121 4.34 -20.53 10.94
N ILE A 122 4.48 -19.26 10.54
CA ILE A 122 5.65 -18.43 10.88
C ILE A 122 5.62 -18.13 12.38
N THR A 123 6.70 -18.43 13.09
CA THR A 123 6.81 -18.19 14.53
C THR A 123 7.57 -16.90 14.83
N LEU A 124 7.53 -16.43 16.08
CA LEU A 124 8.35 -15.32 16.57
C LEU A 124 9.73 -15.77 17.10
N THR A 125 10.18 -16.98 16.78
CA THR A 125 11.50 -17.45 17.22
C THR A 125 12.59 -16.52 16.68
N PRO A 126 13.38 -15.85 17.54
CA PRO A 126 14.40 -14.92 17.09
C PRO A 126 15.45 -15.63 16.23
N GLN A 127 15.79 -15.03 15.10
CA GLN A 127 16.86 -15.46 14.20
C GLN A 127 18.22 -14.92 14.67
N ALA A 128 18.21 -13.83 15.45
CA ALA A 128 19.40 -13.23 16.07
C ALA A 128 20.54 -12.98 15.06
N THR A 129 20.21 -12.49 13.87
CA THR A 129 21.17 -12.31 12.78
C THR A 129 20.82 -11.13 11.89
N ALA A 130 21.83 -10.40 11.43
CA ALA A 130 21.65 -9.27 10.53
C ALA A 130 21.53 -9.76 9.07
N TYR A 131 20.57 -9.19 8.35
CA TYR A 131 20.29 -9.51 6.96
C TYR A 131 20.62 -8.33 6.05
N ASN A 132 20.83 -8.61 4.76
CA ASN A 132 20.96 -7.55 3.76
C ASN A 132 19.61 -6.86 3.51
N ASN A 133 18.50 -7.61 3.55
CA ASN A 133 17.16 -7.02 3.54
C ASN A 133 16.70 -6.68 4.97
N MET A 134 16.75 -5.39 5.30
CA MET A 134 16.28 -4.81 6.56
C MET A 134 14.94 -4.07 6.37
N GLY A 135 14.07 -4.62 5.53
CA GLY A 135 12.68 -4.18 5.39
C GLY A 135 11.82 -4.66 6.56
N VAL A 136 11.18 -3.73 7.27
CA VAL A 136 10.35 -4.04 8.44
C VAL A 136 8.89 -3.64 8.18
N PRO A 137 7.98 -4.59 7.94
CA PRO A 137 6.57 -4.29 7.75
C PRO A 137 5.98 -3.48 8.91
N GLY A 138 5.23 -2.41 8.57
CA GLY A 138 4.65 -1.48 9.56
C GLY A 138 5.62 -0.44 10.14
N ALA A 139 6.91 -0.47 9.81
CA ALA A 139 7.84 0.53 10.32
C ALA A 139 7.63 1.92 9.69
N LYS A 140 7.57 2.95 10.54
CA LYS A 140 7.72 4.38 10.20
C LYS A 140 9.20 4.76 10.26
N SER A 141 9.56 5.92 9.70
CA SER A 141 10.94 6.43 9.65
C SER A 141 11.70 6.33 10.99
N PHE A 142 11.13 6.90 12.05
CA PHE A 142 11.75 6.98 13.38
C PHE A 142 11.89 5.63 14.09
N HIS A 143 11.21 4.58 13.63
CA HIS A 143 11.39 3.24 14.20
C HIS A 143 12.76 2.65 13.85
N LEU A 144 13.37 3.05 12.72
CA LEU A 144 14.59 2.38 12.25
C LEU A 144 15.81 2.70 13.13
N THR A 145 15.75 3.82 13.85
CA THR A 145 16.78 4.26 14.78
C THR A 145 16.43 3.98 16.24
N PHE A 146 15.26 3.38 16.52
CA PHE A 146 14.76 3.18 17.88
C PHE A 146 15.29 1.88 18.52
N PRO A 147 16.12 1.97 19.59
CA PRO A 147 16.60 0.77 20.29
C PRO A 147 15.43 0.05 20.96
N GLY A 148 15.33 -1.25 20.76
CA GLY A 148 14.24 -2.04 21.32
C GLY A 148 12.96 -2.07 20.49
N TYR A 149 12.98 -1.54 19.25
CA TYR A 149 11.81 -1.59 18.36
C TYR A 149 11.28 -3.01 18.12
N GLY A 150 12.12 -4.04 18.25
CA GLY A 150 11.69 -5.43 18.16
C GLY A 150 10.59 -5.80 19.18
N ALA A 151 10.52 -5.14 20.33
CA ALA A 151 9.43 -5.35 21.30
C ALA A 151 8.07 -4.82 20.81
N LEU A 152 8.08 -3.89 19.85
CA LEU A 152 6.87 -3.24 19.30
C LEU A 152 6.51 -3.75 17.90
N ASN A 153 7.40 -4.50 17.24
CA ASN A 153 7.19 -4.98 15.89
C ASN A 153 7.58 -6.47 15.77
N PRO A 154 6.60 -7.37 15.52
CA PRO A 154 6.87 -8.81 15.48
C PRO A 154 7.78 -9.23 14.33
N TYR A 155 7.81 -8.47 13.22
CA TYR A 155 8.75 -8.73 12.14
C TYR A 155 10.17 -8.42 12.61
N PHE A 156 10.42 -7.22 13.16
CA PHE A 156 11.76 -6.89 13.65
C PHE A 156 12.19 -7.74 14.84
N ALA A 157 11.29 -8.09 15.75
CA ALA A 157 11.55 -9.04 16.84
C ALA A 157 12.24 -10.32 16.35
N ARG A 158 11.83 -10.78 15.16
CA ARG A 158 12.29 -12.03 14.58
C ARG A 158 13.67 -11.92 13.94
N HIS A 159 14.02 -10.78 13.34
CA HIS A 159 15.32 -10.60 12.67
C HIS A 159 16.34 -9.75 13.44
N ALA A 160 15.97 -9.12 14.55
CA ALA A 160 16.90 -8.33 15.35
C ALA A 160 18.05 -9.19 15.89
N THR A 161 19.29 -8.70 15.81
CA THR A 161 20.47 -9.39 16.36
C THR A 161 20.46 -9.48 17.88
N SER A 162 19.79 -8.54 18.55
CA SER A 162 19.61 -8.50 19.99
C SER A 162 18.33 -7.74 20.36
N PRO A 163 17.80 -7.90 21.59
CA PRO A 163 16.60 -7.17 22.03
C PRO A 163 16.72 -5.64 21.99
N SER A 164 17.94 -5.09 22.03
CA SER A 164 18.20 -3.64 21.97
C SER A 164 18.69 -3.15 20.62
N ALA A 165 18.76 -4.02 19.60
CA ALA A 165 19.20 -3.63 18.26
C ALA A 165 18.28 -2.56 17.65
N THR A 166 18.86 -1.74 16.78
CA THR A 166 18.11 -0.86 15.89
C THR A 166 18.16 -1.46 14.48
N VAL A 167 17.13 -1.21 13.67
CA VAL A 167 17.09 -1.70 12.28
C VAL A 167 18.28 -1.16 11.50
N LEU A 168 18.59 0.13 11.68
CA LEU A 168 19.75 0.77 11.06
C LEU A 168 21.09 0.21 11.58
N GLY A 169 21.18 -0.12 12.87
CA GLY A 169 22.37 -0.72 13.45
C GLY A 169 22.65 -2.10 12.87
N ASP A 170 21.63 -2.96 12.80
CA ASP A 170 21.74 -4.27 12.18
C ASP A 170 22.08 -4.17 10.69
N ALA A 171 21.52 -3.18 9.97
CA ALA A 171 21.88 -2.89 8.58
C ALA A 171 23.39 -2.59 8.43
N MET A 172 23.97 -1.81 9.35
CA MET A 172 25.39 -1.45 9.32
C MET A 172 26.34 -2.59 9.67
N LEU A 173 25.88 -3.64 10.36
CA LEU A 173 26.67 -4.87 10.59
C LEU A 173 27.01 -5.61 9.29
N LYS A 174 26.29 -5.33 8.20
CA LYS A 174 26.60 -5.84 6.85
C LYS A 174 27.70 -5.04 6.15
N THR A 175 28.21 -3.96 6.76
CA THR A 175 29.25 -3.08 6.19
C THR A 175 28.92 -2.71 4.74
N PRO A 176 27.81 -1.99 4.50
CA PRO A 176 27.31 -1.75 3.15
C PRO A 176 28.31 -0.95 2.30
N THR A 177 28.44 -1.33 1.03
CA THR A 177 29.10 -0.57 -0.04
C THR A 177 28.07 0.05 -0.99
N PHE A 178 26.87 -0.52 -1.04
CA PHE A 178 25.71 0.05 -1.71
C PHE A 178 24.44 -0.10 -0.85
N PHE A 179 23.53 0.86 -0.91
CA PHE A 179 22.23 0.74 -0.24
C PHE A 179 21.04 1.17 -1.09
N THR A 180 19.86 0.66 -0.74
CA THR A 180 18.58 1.27 -1.11
C THR A 180 17.82 1.65 0.14
N ASN A 181 17.29 2.87 0.21
CA ASN A 181 16.47 3.34 1.32
C ASN A 181 15.07 3.75 0.84
N TRP A 182 14.06 2.95 1.20
CA TRP A 182 12.65 3.24 0.92
C TRP A 182 11.79 3.19 2.19
N ILE A 183 12.23 3.94 3.21
CA ILE A 183 11.43 4.23 4.39
C ILE A 183 10.59 5.51 4.21
N GLY A 184 9.46 5.59 4.91
CA GLY A 184 8.66 6.81 4.99
C GLY A 184 7.19 6.65 4.58
N ALA A 185 6.85 5.63 3.79
CA ALA A 185 5.45 5.45 3.37
C ALA A 185 4.48 5.29 4.55
N ASN A 186 4.85 4.52 5.58
CA ASN A 186 4.02 4.31 6.78
C ASN A 186 3.89 5.55 7.67
N ASP A 187 4.72 6.58 7.49
CA ASP A 187 4.59 7.84 8.21
C ASP A 187 3.27 8.55 7.83
N VAL A 188 2.69 8.24 6.67
CA VAL A 188 1.35 8.70 6.23
C VAL A 188 0.36 7.57 5.92
N LEU A 189 0.82 6.40 5.46
CA LEU A 189 -0.05 5.30 5.04
C LEU A 189 -0.90 4.75 6.20
N ALA A 190 -0.34 4.67 7.41
CA ALA A 190 -1.08 4.18 8.58
C ALA A 190 -2.29 5.09 8.88
N TYR A 191 -2.12 6.41 8.79
CA TYR A 191 -3.20 7.39 8.91
C TYR A 191 -4.24 7.23 7.78
N ALA A 192 -3.76 7.14 6.54
CA ALA A 192 -4.64 7.07 5.37
C ALA A 192 -5.50 5.80 5.40
N THR A 193 -4.88 4.64 5.63
CA THR A 193 -5.54 3.33 5.55
C THR A 193 -6.48 3.05 6.72
N SER A 194 -6.31 3.78 7.83
CA SER A 194 -7.23 3.82 8.96
C SER A 194 -8.32 4.87 8.82
N GLY A 195 -8.54 5.47 7.64
CA GLY A 195 -9.54 6.52 7.42
C GLY A 195 -9.33 7.72 8.36
N GLY A 196 -8.07 8.08 8.64
CA GLY A 196 -7.74 9.15 9.57
C GLY A 196 -8.08 8.87 11.04
N ALA A 197 -8.46 7.64 11.39
CA ALA A 197 -8.84 7.24 12.74
C ALA A 197 -7.69 6.59 13.52
N GLN A 198 -7.77 6.63 14.84
CA GLN A 198 -6.98 5.82 15.76
C GLN A 198 -7.42 4.35 15.70
N ALA A 199 -6.77 3.49 16.49
CA ALA A 199 -7.03 2.05 16.51
C ALA A 199 -8.46 1.69 16.95
N ASP A 200 -9.16 2.56 17.68
CA ASP A 200 -10.58 2.39 18.04
C ASP A 200 -11.52 2.54 16.83
N GLY A 201 -11.02 3.06 15.71
CA GLY A 201 -11.73 3.26 14.46
C GLY A 201 -12.71 4.44 14.44
N VAL A 202 -12.72 5.27 15.50
CA VAL A 202 -13.69 6.36 15.69
C VAL A 202 -12.99 7.67 16.04
N THR A 203 -12.01 7.65 16.94
CA THR A 203 -11.29 8.85 17.36
C THR A 203 -10.34 9.29 16.25
N PRO A 204 -10.28 10.58 15.86
CA PRO A 204 -9.34 11.05 14.87
C PRO A 204 -7.88 10.85 15.31
N ALA A 205 -7.06 10.31 14.42
CA ALA A 205 -5.61 10.27 14.56
C ALA A 205 -5.03 11.68 14.36
N ALA A 206 -3.85 11.92 14.93
CA ALA A 206 -3.21 13.22 14.87
C ALA A 206 -2.40 13.41 13.59
N ASP A 207 -2.38 14.64 13.07
CA ASP A 207 -1.32 15.12 12.18
C ASP A 207 -0.34 15.97 12.97
N HIS A 208 0.86 15.44 13.25
CA HIS A 208 1.82 16.14 14.08
C HIS A 208 2.48 17.34 13.41
N ASN A 209 2.25 17.56 12.11
CA ASN A 209 2.56 18.85 11.47
C ASN A 209 1.63 19.95 12.00
N PHE A 210 0.35 19.61 12.21
CA PHE A 210 -0.64 20.52 12.76
C PHE A 210 -0.50 20.66 14.28
N THR A 211 -0.28 19.57 15.02
CA THR A 211 -0.13 19.63 16.48
C THR A 211 1.22 20.22 16.93
N GLY A 212 2.21 20.30 16.04
CA GLY A 212 3.57 20.75 16.36
C GLY A 212 4.37 19.79 17.25
N ASN A 213 3.87 18.58 17.50
CA ASN A 213 4.51 17.62 18.40
C ASN A 213 5.71 16.97 17.70
N THR A 214 6.92 17.17 18.22
CA THR A 214 8.17 16.63 17.66
C THR A 214 8.72 15.44 18.45
N ASN A 215 7.97 14.90 19.41
CA ASN A 215 8.39 13.74 20.21
C ASN A 215 7.73 12.44 19.71
N PRO A 216 8.40 11.63 18.88
CA PRO A 216 7.81 10.41 18.32
C PRO A 216 7.43 9.35 19.37
N ALA A 217 7.99 9.40 20.58
CA ALA A 217 7.61 8.47 21.66
C ALA A 217 6.16 8.67 22.16
N THR A 218 5.52 9.78 21.78
CA THR A 218 4.13 10.11 22.15
C THR A 218 3.13 9.88 21.02
N TYR A 219 3.58 9.46 19.85
CA TYR A 219 2.73 9.32 18.67
C TYR A 219 1.86 8.06 18.77
N GLY A 220 0.60 8.16 18.35
CA GLY A 220 -0.24 7.02 18.09
C GLY A 220 0.21 6.25 16.83
N GLY A 221 -0.12 4.96 16.75
CA GLY A 221 0.31 4.11 15.63
C GLY A 221 -0.17 4.59 14.26
N ASN A 222 -1.31 5.27 14.21
CA ASN A 222 -1.91 5.81 12.98
C ASN A 222 -1.60 7.29 12.75
N ASP A 223 -0.85 7.96 13.62
CA ASP A 223 -0.61 9.40 13.49
C ASP A 223 0.34 9.72 12.33
N ILE A 224 0.17 10.88 11.70
CA ILE A 224 1.11 11.40 10.70
C ILE A 224 2.35 11.95 11.41
N THR A 225 3.53 11.49 11.01
CA THR A 225 4.82 11.94 11.57
C THR A 225 5.04 13.44 11.31
N ASN A 226 5.59 14.18 12.28
CA ASN A 226 5.97 15.57 12.02
C ASN A 226 7.11 15.65 10.97
N SER A 227 7.01 16.56 10.00
CA SER A 227 7.97 16.68 8.89
C SER A 227 9.39 17.01 9.33
N ASN A 228 9.57 17.76 10.43
CA ASN A 228 10.91 18.04 10.97
C ASN A 228 11.52 16.80 11.62
N VAL A 229 10.70 15.99 12.31
CA VAL A 229 11.14 14.71 12.88
C VAL A 229 11.53 13.75 11.76
N PHE A 230 10.69 13.65 10.73
CA PHE A 230 11.00 12.84 9.54
C PHE A 230 12.32 13.27 8.91
N ALA A 231 12.52 14.56 8.61
CA ALA A 231 13.74 15.07 8.00
C ALA A 231 14.99 14.79 8.86
N SER A 232 14.90 15.00 10.18
CA SER A 232 16.00 14.73 11.10
C SER A 232 16.38 13.25 11.11
N VAL A 233 15.40 12.34 11.23
CA VAL A 233 15.64 10.90 11.24
C VAL A 233 16.16 10.42 9.90
N TYR A 234 15.57 10.88 8.79
CA TYR A 234 15.99 10.50 7.45
C TYR A 234 17.43 10.92 7.17
N SER A 235 17.82 12.11 7.63
CA SER A 235 19.21 12.58 7.58
C SER A 235 20.15 11.68 8.37
N THR A 236 19.76 11.27 9.58
CA THR A 236 20.52 10.28 10.36
C THR A 236 20.67 8.96 9.62
N ILE A 237 19.60 8.45 9.00
CA ILE A 237 19.64 7.19 8.24
C ILE A 237 20.63 7.29 7.08
N VAL A 238 20.51 8.32 6.22
CA VAL A 238 21.37 8.47 5.05
C VAL A 238 22.83 8.69 5.47
N THR A 239 23.09 9.60 6.41
CA THR A 239 24.45 9.86 6.91
C THR A 239 25.10 8.61 7.52
N THR A 240 24.33 7.78 8.21
CA THR A 240 24.84 6.52 8.77
C THR A 240 25.18 5.52 7.67
N LEU A 241 24.30 5.34 6.69
CA LEU A 241 24.53 4.42 5.58
C LEU A 241 25.75 4.83 4.74
N THR A 242 25.98 6.13 4.56
CA THR A 242 27.12 6.67 3.80
C THR A 242 28.40 6.81 4.62
N SER A 243 28.40 6.52 5.92
CA SER A 243 29.53 6.83 6.82
C SER A 243 30.84 6.14 6.44
N ASN A 244 30.77 5.01 5.74
CA ASN A 244 31.91 4.24 5.24
C ASN A 244 32.07 4.35 3.71
N GLY A 245 31.48 5.38 3.09
CA GLY A 245 31.57 5.64 1.65
C GLY A 245 30.58 4.86 0.79
N ALA A 246 29.56 4.23 1.39
CA ALA A 246 28.55 3.51 0.62
C ALA A 246 27.78 4.46 -0.31
N LYS A 247 27.61 4.04 -1.57
CA LYS A 247 26.71 4.69 -2.52
C LYS A 247 25.29 4.15 -2.35
N GLY A 248 24.29 4.71 -3.04
CA GLY A 248 22.95 4.13 -2.92
C GLY A 248 21.86 4.82 -3.71
N VAL A 249 20.64 4.33 -3.51
CA VAL A 249 19.43 4.94 -4.06
C VAL A 249 18.45 5.19 -2.93
N VAL A 250 17.97 6.42 -2.80
CA VAL A 250 16.79 6.72 -1.99
C VAL A 250 15.55 6.73 -2.88
N CYS A 251 14.42 6.34 -2.33
CA CYS A 251 13.15 6.36 -3.05
C CYS A 251 12.20 7.39 -2.43
N THR A 252 11.56 8.22 -3.26
CA THR A 252 10.48 9.10 -2.79
C THR A 252 9.27 8.27 -2.36
N ILE A 253 8.38 8.88 -1.57
CA ILE A 253 7.14 8.27 -1.10
C ILE A 253 6.07 8.46 -2.18
N PRO A 254 5.48 7.37 -2.71
CA PRO A 254 4.39 7.48 -3.67
C PRO A 254 3.14 8.10 -3.04
N SER A 255 2.23 8.62 -3.87
CA SER A 255 0.92 9.03 -3.37
C SER A 255 0.18 7.80 -2.81
N VAL A 256 0.11 7.71 -1.49
CA VAL A 256 -0.50 6.55 -0.81
C VAL A 256 -2.01 6.49 -0.99
N THR A 257 -2.64 7.54 -1.53
CA THR A 257 -4.09 7.63 -1.75
C THR A 257 -4.51 7.32 -3.18
N SER A 258 -3.57 7.06 -4.10
CA SER A 258 -3.84 6.67 -5.49
C SER A 258 -3.79 5.16 -5.75
N ILE A 259 -3.56 4.37 -4.70
CA ILE A 259 -3.50 2.90 -4.75
C ILE A 259 -4.92 2.29 -4.79
N PRO A 260 -5.07 1.03 -5.25
CA PRO A 260 -6.34 0.33 -5.27
C PRO A 260 -7.12 0.32 -3.96
N TYR A 261 -6.43 0.36 -2.82
CA TYR A 261 -7.05 0.44 -1.50
C TYR A 261 -8.06 1.60 -1.39
N PHE A 262 -7.87 2.70 -2.13
CA PHE A 262 -8.76 3.86 -2.11
C PHE A 262 -9.56 4.07 -3.40
N THR A 263 -9.16 3.44 -4.50
CA THR A 263 -9.76 3.67 -5.83
C THR A 263 -10.72 2.58 -6.26
N THR A 264 -10.81 1.46 -5.52
CA THR A 264 -11.67 0.32 -5.89
C THR A 264 -13.13 0.54 -5.48
N VAL A 265 -13.39 1.10 -4.30
CA VAL A 265 -14.75 1.30 -3.79
C VAL A 265 -15.18 2.75 -4.08
N PRO A 266 -16.24 2.98 -4.89
CA PRO A 266 -16.68 4.33 -5.19
C PRO A 266 -17.34 5.00 -3.97
N TYR A 267 -17.33 6.33 -3.92
CA TYR A 267 -18.02 7.11 -2.88
C TYR A 267 -19.55 6.92 -2.90
N ALA A 268 -20.11 6.53 -4.05
CA ALA A 268 -21.53 6.24 -4.25
C ALA A 268 -21.77 4.78 -4.72
N PRO A 269 -21.54 3.78 -3.85
CA PRO A 269 -21.69 2.37 -4.19
C PRO A 269 -23.15 1.87 -4.09
N LEU A 270 -24.06 2.67 -3.52
CA LEU A 270 -25.42 2.23 -3.17
C LEU A 270 -26.38 2.35 -4.36
N SER A 271 -26.57 1.26 -5.09
CA SER A 271 -27.59 1.21 -6.15
C SER A 271 -29.02 1.26 -5.58
N PRO A 272 -30.01 1.76 -6.34
CA PRO A 272 -31.40 1.71 -5.89
C PRO A 272 -31.88 0.30 -5.51
N THR A 273 -31.41 -0.72 -6.25
CA THR A 273 -31.69 -2.12 -5.94
C THR A 273 -31.10 -2.56 -4.61
N ALA A 274 -29.84 -2.20 -4.32
CA ALA A 274 -29.18 -2.51 -3.04
C ALA A 274 -29.89 -1.82 -1.86
N LEU A 275 -30.55 -0.70 -2.11
CA LEU A 275 -31.37 0.02 -1.13
C LEU A 275 -32.81 -0.50 -1.02
N GLY A 276 -33.17 -1.62 -1.65
CA GLY A 276 -34.53 -2.18 -1.57
C GLY A 276 -35.55 -1.52 -2.51
N GLY A 277 -35.09 -0.77 -3.51
CA GLY A 277 -35.93 -0.13 -4.53
C GLY A 277 -36.63 1.15 -4.08
N SER A 278 -37.43 1.74 -4.97
CA SER A 278 -38.04 3.06 -4.78
C SER A 278 -38.92 3.17 -3.52
N ALA A 279 -39.60 2.09 -3.13
CA ALA A 279 -40.45 2.10 -1.93
C ALA A 279 -39.64 2.35 -0.65
N ASN A 280 -38.53 1.61 -0.46
CA ASN A 280 -37.68 1.79 0.72
C ASN A 280 -36.92 3.12 0.66
N ILE A 281 -36.48 3.54 -0.53
CA ILE A 281 -35.84 4.85 -0.73
C ILE A 281 -36.79 5.99 -0.36
N ASN A 282 -38.06 5.93 -0.77
CA ASN A 282 -39.06 6.93 -0.40
C ASN A 282 -39.29 6.96 1.11
N ALA A 283 -39.30 5.80 1.78
CA ALA A 283 -39.39 5.72 3.23
C ALA A 283 -38.18 6.36 3.93
N LEU A 284 -36.95 6.01 3.50
CA LEU A 284 -35.70 6.62 4.00
C LEU A 284 -35.69 8.14 3.79
N ASN A 285 -36.17 8.61 2.65
CA ASN A 285 -36.25 10.05 2.35
C ASN A 285 -37.27 10.76 3.24
N ALA A 286 -38.45 10.18 3.43
CA ALA A 286 -39.48 10.78 4.26
C ALA A 286 -39.11 10.79 5.75
N GLN A 287 -38.46 9.74 6.24
CA GLN A 287 -38.26 9.51 7.68
C GLN A 287 -36.88 9.92 8.19
N LEU A 288 -35.87 9.99 7.32
CA LEU A 288 -34.48 10.25 7.73
C LEU A 288 -33.83 11.37 6.92
N TYR A 289 -33.66 11.18 5.60
CA TYR A 289 -32.86 12.11 4.80
C TYR A 289 -33.51 13.48 4.65
N GLY A 290 -34.82 13.55 4.42
CA GLY A 290 -35.56 14.81 4.31
C GLY A 290 -35.55 15.63 5.61
N PRO A 291 -35.88 15.04 6.77
CA PRO A 291 -35.75 15.72 8.06
C PRO A 291 -34.32 16.21 8.34
N LEU A 292 -33.29 15.39 8.09
CA LEU A 292 -31.90 15.80 8.30
C LEU A 292 -31.48 16.93 7.37
N ASP A 293 -31.78 16.85 6.07
CA ASP A 293 -31.51 17.91 5.10
C ASP A 293 -32.17 19.24 5.50
N GLY A 294 -33.45 19.18 5.92
CA GLY A 294 -34.18 20.35 6.41
C GLY A 294 -33.53 20.98 7.64
N ILE A 295 -33.09 20.17 8.61
CA ILE A 295 -32.38 20.64 9.80
C ILE A 295 -31.05 21.29 9.41
N PHE A 296 -30.19 20.60 8.65
CA PHE A 296 -28.90 21.17 8.25
C PHE A 296 -29.05 22.45 7.43
N THR A 297 -30.01 22.50 6.51
CA THR A 297 -30.33 23.70 5.73
C THR A 297 -30.75 24.87 6.63
N ALA A 298 -31.58 24.63 7.66
CA ALA A 298 -31.98 25.67 8.60
C ALA A 298 -30.80 26.26 9.40
N TYR A 299 -29.71 25.51 9.55
CA TYR A 299 -28.48 25.94 10.23
C TYR A 299 -27.35 26.33 9.27
N GLY A 300 -27.66 26.58 8.00
CA GLY A 300 -26.72 27.13 7.01
C GLY A 300 -25.81 26.10 6.34
N GLU A 301 -26.14 24.81 6.42
CA GLU A 301 -25.38 23.70 5.81
C GLU A 301 -26.23 22.94 4.76
N PRO A 302 -26.78 23.63 3.74
CA PRO A 302 -27.59 22.97 2.72
C PRO A 302 -26.78 21.92 1.96
N ASN A 303 -27.44 20.83 1.54
CA ASN A 303 -26.85 19.70 0.83
C ASN A 303 -25.82 18.87 1.62
N ARG A 304 -25.69 19.10 2.95
CA ARG A 304 -24.84 18.26 3.81
C ARG A 304 -25.29 16.79 3.79
N VAL A 305 -26.61 16.58 3.72
CA VAL A 305 -27.27 15.32 3.45
C VAL A 305 -28.38 15.61 2.45
N ASN A 306 -28.57 14.78 1.43
CA ASN A 306 -29.57 14.96 0.38
C ASN A 306 -30.47 13.72 0.29
N PRO A 307 -31.76 13.87 -0.08
CA PRO A 307 -32.62 12.75 -0.40
C PRO A 307 -31.97 11.78 -1.41
N LEU A 308 -32.08 10.49 -1.13
CA LEU A 308 -31.59 9.40 -1.96
C LEU A 308 -32.36 9.32 -3.28
N SER A 309 -31.65 9.07 -4.38
CA SER A 309 -32.20 8.84 -5.72
C SER A 309 -32.70 7.41 -5.89
N ALA A 310 -33.89 7.28 -6.46
CA ALA A 310 -34.48 5.99 -6.86
C ALA A 310 -34.01 5.51 -8.24
N THR A 311 -33.24 6.32 -8.99
CA THR A 311 -32.83 6.03 -10.37
C THR A 311 -31.32 6.05 -10.57
N SER A 312 -30.55 6.55 -9.60
CA SER A 312 -29.09 6.69 -9.67
C SER A 312 -28.44 6.06 -8.44
N ALA A 313 -27.14 5.76 -8.55
CA ALA A 313 -26.34 5.36 -7.39
C ALA A 313 -26.25 6.49 -6.35
N ASN A 314 -26.21 6.11 -5.08
CA ASN A 314 -26.26 7.05 -3.95
C ASN A 314 -24.96 7.04 -3.16
N PRO A 315 -24.51 8.22 -2.67
CA PRO A 315 -23.37 8.33 -1.77
C PRO A 315 -23.64 7.63 -0.44
N ILE A 316 -22.61 7.03 0.16
CA ILE A 316 -22.70 6.53 1.54
C ILE A 316 -22.83 7.70 2.52
N LEU A 317 -23.56 7.46 3.61
CA LEU A 317 -23.56 8.33 4.79
C LEU A 317 -22.32 8.04 5.64
N ILE A 318 -21.59 9.07 6.04
CA ILE A 318 -20.32 8.96 6.77
C ILE A 318 -20.33 9.85 8.00
N TYR A 319 -19.52 9.49 9.00
CA TYR A 319 -19.11 10.39 10.07
C TYR A 319 -17.92 11.23 9.57
N ASP A 320 -18.03 12.55 9.63
CA ASP A 320 -16.92 13.45 9.32
C ASP A 320 -16.44 14.13 10.62
N ALA A 321 -15.24 13.78 11.05
CA ALA A 321 -14.64 14.32 12.26
C ALA A 321 -14.47 15.85 12.24
N ASP A 322 -14.25 16.43 11.06
CA ASP A 322 -14.03 17.85 10.85
C ASP A 322 -15.34 18.63 10.63
N ALA A 323 -16.49 17.96 10.53
CA ALA A 323 -17.79 18.61 10.39
C ALA A 323 -18.25 19.29 11.70
N ILE A 324 -19.01 20.39 11.54
CA ILE A 324 -19.66 21.07 12.67
C ILE A 324 -20.64 20.10 13.33
N ASP A 325 -20.56 19.97 14.65
CA ASP A 325 -21.45 19.11 15.41
C ASP A 325 -22.83 19.76 15.58
N ARG A 326 -23.87 19.12 15.03
CA ARG A 326 -25.28 19.52 15.12
C ARG A 326 -26.12 18.63 16.03
N SER A 327 -25.48 17.90 16.94
CA SER A 327 -26.17 16.98 17.83
C SER A 327 -27.30 17.66 18.62
N ALA A 328 -27.06 18.87 19.12
CA ALA A 328 -28.04 19.62 19.92
C ALA A 328 -29.22 20.10 19.06
N GLU A 329 -28.95 20.62 17.87
CA GLU A 329 -29.93 21.12 16.92
C GLU A 329 -30.85 20.00 16.41
N ILE A 330 -30.26 18.85 16.06
CA ILE A 330 -31.00 17.66 15.64
C ILE A 330 -31.88 17.15 16.79
N THR A 331 -31.33 17.09 18.01
CA THR A 331 -32.10 16.67 19.20
C THR A 331 -33.29 17.60 19.43
N GLY A 332 -33.07 18.92 19.38
CA GLY A 332 -34.13 19.92 19.57
C GLY A 332 -35.23 19.82 18.51
N ALA A 333 -34.85 19.74 17.24
CA ALA A 333 -35.79 19.68 16.13
C ALA A 333 -36.65 18.40 16.12
N LEU A 334 -36.10 17.27 16.57
CA LEU A 334 -36.79 15.97 16.51
C LEU A 334 -37.51 15.58 17.81
N SER A 335 -37.27 16.27 18.92
CA SER A 335 -37.83 15.91 20.24
C SER A 335 -39.36 15.86 20.25
N GLY A 336 -40.03 16.79 19.57
CA GLY A 336 -41.50 16.81 19.49
C GLY A 336 -42.10 15.68 18.66
N THR A 337 -41.33 15.10 17.74
CA THR A 337 -41.80 14.09 16.79
C THR A 337 -41.41 12.68 17.19
N LEU A 338 -40.17 12.48 17.66
CA LEU A 338 -39.60 11.17 18.01
C LEU A 338 -39.57 10.89 19.52
N GLY A 339 -39.88 11.89 20.33
CA GLY A 339 -39.64 11.88 21.78
C GLY A 339 -38.17 12.15 22.10
N VAL A 340 -37.93 12.74 23.28
CA VAL A 340 -36.60 13.18 23.71
C VAL A 340 -35.53 12.07 23.65
N PRO A 341 -35.76 10.84 24.16
CA PRO A 341 -34.70 9.82 24.13
C PRO A 341 -34.24 9.44 22.72
N THR A 342 -35.19 9.27 21.80
CA THR A 342 -34.91 8.92 20.40
C THR A 342 -34.24 10.09 19.67
N ALA A 343 -34.73 11.32 19.89
CA ALA A 343 -34.16 12.51 19.29
C ALA A 343 -32.70 12.73 19.74
N THR A 344 -32.40 12.49 21.02
CA THR A 344 -31.02 12.54 21.55
C THR A 344 -30.13 11.50 20.87
N ALA A 345 -30.61 10.27 20.68
CA ALA A 345 -29.87 9.24 19.96
C ALA A 345 -29.60 9.64 18.49
N PHE A 346 -30.58 10.22 17.82
CA PHE A 346 -30.41 10.77 16.46
C PHE A 346 -29.40 11.92 16.44
N GLY A 347 -29.46 12.83 17.40
CA GLY A 347 -28.49 13.90 17.56
C GLY A 347 -27.06 13.36 17.64
N MET A 348 -26.80 12.42 18.54
CA MET A 348 -25.47 11.82 18.71
C MET A 348 -24.97 11.09 17.45
N VAL A 349 -25.86 10.41 16.72
CA VAL A 349 -25.48 9.66 15.51
C VAL A 349 -25.24 10.60 14.33
N PHE A 350 -26.11 11.58 14.10
CA PHE A 350 -26.10 12.38 12.88
C PHE A 350 -25.47 13.77 13.04
N GLY A 351 -25.13 14.20 14.26
CA GLY A 351 -24.59 15.54 14.52
C GLY A 351 -23.37 15.88 13.67
N LYS A 352 -22.51 14.89 13.40
CA LYS A 352 -21.34 14.98 12.50
C LYS A 352 -21.49 14.20 11.19
N ALA A 353 -22.68 13.70 10.89
CA ALA A 353 -22.90 12.95 9.66
C ALA A 353 -22.99 13.88 8.44
N ARG A 354 -22.57 13.34 7.30
CA ARG A 354 -22.83 13.90 5.96
C ARG A 354 -22.80 12.80 4.92
N GLN A 355 -23.28 13.08 3.70
CA GLN A 355 -23.01 12.18 2.58
C GLN A 355 -21.57 12.33 2.09
N ALA A 356 -20.96 11.21 1.67
CA ALA A 356 -19.68 11.21 0.99
C ALA A 356 -19.78 11.92 -0.37
N THR A 357 -18.66 12.49 -0.80
CA THR A 357 -18.49 13.21 -2.05
C THR A 357 -17.44 12.51 -2.91
N ALA A 358 -17.33 12.90 -4.19
CA ALA A 358 -16.26 12.41 -5.07
C ALA A 358 -14.84 12.81 -4.60
N ALA A 359 -14.72 13.71 -3.62
CA ALA A 359 -13.44 14.09 -3.05
C ALA A 359 -12.99 13.17 -1.89
N ASP A 360 -13.91 12.38 -1.33
CA ASP A 360 -13.63 11.42 -0.26
C ASP A 360 -13.21 10.06 -0.85
N LEU A 361 -12.41 9.31 -0.10
CA LEU A 361 -11.89 8.01 -0.52
C LEU A 361 -12.40 6.92 0.42
N VAL A 362 -13.12 5.95 -0.13
CA VAL A 362 -13.64 4.81 0.62
C VAL A 362 -12.59 3.70 0.63
N VAL A 363 -12.24 3.20 1.82
CA VAL A 363 -11.22 2.15 1.95
C VAL A 363 -11.74 0.82 1.40
N LEU A 364 -10.88 0.03 0.77
CA LEU A 364 -11.24 -1.24 0.15
C LEU A 364 -11.98 -2.21 1.10
N PRO A 365 -11.55 -2.37 2.38
CA PRO A 365 -12.29 -3.19 3.34
C PRO A 365 -13.71 -2.72 3.67
N ALA A 366 -14.08 -1.47 3.37
CA ALA A 366 -15.45 -0.98 3.59
C ALA A 366 -16.48 -1.74 2.74
N SER A 367 -16.06 -2.33 1.61
CA SER A 367 -16.92 -3.12 0.71
C SER A 367 -17.67 -4.25 1.43
N SER A 368 -17.09 -4.86 2.47
CA SER A 368 -17.74 -5.94 3.23
C SER A 368 -18.69 -5.44 4.32
N VAL A 369 -18.76 -4.12 4.57
CA VAL A 369 -19.52 -3.53 5.68
C VAL A 369 -20.63 -2.59 5.19
N ILE A 370 -20.48 -1.96 4.03
CA ILE A 370 -21.53 -1.11 3.44
C ILE A 370 -22.83 -1.89 3.28
N GLY A 371 -23.95 -1.31 3.73
CA GLY A 371 -25.28 -1.92 3.63
C GLY A 371 -25.57 -3.03 4.66
N THR A 372 -24.61 -3.36 5.53
CA THR A 372 -24.81 -4.35 6.61
C THR A 372 -25.36 -3.72 7.88
N THR A 373 -25.98 -4.52 8.75
CA THR A 373 -26.45 -4.08 10.07
C THR A 373 -25.29 -3.78 11.01
N ASN A 374 -25.36 -2.65 11.71
CA ASN A 374 -24.40 -2.20 12.70
C ASN A 374 -24.92 -2.50 14.11
N ALA A 375 -24.24 -3.41 14.81
CA ALA A 375 -24.59 -3.82 16.17
C ALA A 375 -24.38 -2.72 17.23
N SER A 376 -23.56 -1.71 16.94
CA SER A 376 -23.31 -0.56 17.81
C SER A 376 -24.35 0.56 17.64
N SER A 377 -25.30 0.41 16.72
CA SER A 377 -26.35 1.41 16.53
C SER A 377 -27.27 1.47 17.77
N PRO A 378 -27.64 2.67 18.24
CA PRO A 378 -28.54 2.83 19.38
C PRO A 378 -29.99 2.43 19.06
N SER A 379 -30.33 2.15 17.79
CA SER A 379 -31.68 1.76 17.39
C SER A 379 -31.67 0.94 16.10
N ALA A 380 -32.50 -0.10 16.04
CA ALA A 380 -32.71 -0.89 14.83
C ALA A 380 -33.30 -0.08 13.66
N LEU A 381 -33.85 1.12 13.92
CA LEU A 381 -34.38 2.02 12.88
C LEU A 381 -33.27 2.70 12.06
N ILE A 382 -32.08 2.84 12.62
CA ILE A 382 -30.94 3.56 12.03
C ILE A 382 -29.67 2.73 12.17
N ASN A 383 -29.69 1.49 11.71
CA ASN A 383 -28.58 0.55 11.94
C ASN A 383 -27.92 0.05 10.65
N ILE A 384 -28.15 0.63 9.49
CA ILE A 384 -27.55 0.15 8.24
C ILE A 384 -26.33 1.01 7.89
N ASN A 385 -25.13 0.41 7.94
CA ASN A 385 -23.86 1.09 7.69
C ASN A 385 -23.85 1.77 6.31
N GLY A 386 -23.56 3.06 6.29
CA GLY A 386 -23.50 3.88 5.08
C GLY A 386 -24.87 4.24 4.49
N VAL A 387 -25.99 3.79 5.08
CA VAL A 387 -27.35 4.05 4.58
C VAL A 387 -28.17 4.80 5.61
N SER A 388 -28.44 4.19 6.75
CA SER A 388 -29.20 4.81 7.85
C SER A 388 -28.36 5.00 9.11
N TYR A 389 -27.13 4.50 9.12
CA TYR A 389 -26.13 4.75 10.14
C TYR A 389 -24.83 5.23 9.45
N PRO A 390 -24.25 6.38 9.84
CA PRO A 390 -23.02 6.87 9.23
C PRO A 390 -21.88 5.88 9.43
N MET A 391 -21.10 5.64 8.37
CA MET A 391 -19.88 4.85 8.50
C MET A 391 -18.91 5.56 9.45
N ALA A 392 -18.34 4.81 10.40
CA ALA A 392 -17.31 5.31 11.30
C ALA A 392 -16.08 5.84 10.54
N ASN A 393 -15.32 6.74 11.17
CA ASN A 393 -14.18 7.46 10.57
C ASN A 393 -13.23 6.52 9.82
N LYS A 394 -12.96 5.34 10.37
CA LYS A 394 -12.03 4.37 9.76
C LYS A 394 -12.32 3.92 8.33
N TRP A 395 -13.55 4.09 7.86
CA TRP A 395 -13.97 3.57 6.56
C TRP A 395 -13.78 4.55 5.40
N VAL A 396 -13.63 5.84 5.70
CA VAL A 396 -13.59 6.88 4.68
C VAL A 396 -12.54 7.91 5.04
N LEU A 397 -11.56 8.10 4.17
CA LEU A 397 -10.61 9.20 4.26
C LEU A 397 -11.24 10.43 3.59
N THR A 398 -11.60 11.42 4.39
CA THR A 398 -12.27 12.62 3.90
C THR A 398 -11.35 13.50 3.05
N ALA A 399 -11.91 14.45 2.31
CA ALA A 399 -11.12 15.42 1.54
C ALA A 399 -10.09 16.19 2.39
N THR A 400 -10.45 16.57 3.62
CA THR A 400 -9.54 17.25 4.57
C THR A 400 -8.40 16.35 5.00
N GLU A 401 -8.70 15.11 5.40
CA GLU A 401 -7.71 14.13 5.83
C GLU A 401 -6.78 13.72 4.67
N LYS A 402 -7.33 13.57 3.45
CA LYS A 402 -6.56 13.36 2.23
C LYS A 402 -5.57 14.49 1.96
N ALA A 403 -5.96 15.74 2.22
CA ALA A 403 -5.07 16.88 2.07
C ALA A 403 -3.92 16.87 3.11
N ARG A 404 -4.19 16.45 4.36
CA ARG A 404 -3.14 16.24 5.39
C ARG A 404 -2.10 15.24 4.91
N VAL A 405 -2.55 14.09 4.39
CA VAL A 405 -1.69 13.04 3.82
C VAL A 405 -0.85 13.57 2.65
N ALA A 406 -1.46 14.29 1.71
CA ALA A 406 -0.76 14.85 0.55
C ALA A 406 0.32 15.88 0.95
N ASN A 407 -0.01 16.78 1.88
CA ASN A 407 0.91 17.81 2.37
C ASN A 407 2.12 17.20 3.10
N ALA A 408 1.89 16.24 3.99
CA ALA A 408 2.97 15.53 4.68
C ALA A 408 3.87 14.75 3.69
N THR A 409 3.26 14.04 2.73
CA THR A 409 3.99 13.31 1.69
C THR A 409 4.90 14.25 0.88
N ALA A 410 4.39 15.42 0.48
CA ALA A 410 5.18 16.41 -0.26
C ALA A 410 6.36 16.94 0.57
N ALA A 411 6.15 17.24 1.86
CA ALA A 411 7.20 17.70 2.76
C ALA A 411 8.29 16.64 2.99
N TYR A 412 7.90 15.37 3.14
CA TYR A 412 8.84 14.25 3.25
C TYR A 412 9.64 14.07 1.96
N ASN A 413 9.01 14.09 0.79
CA ASN A 413 9.69 13.94 -0.49
C ASN A 413 10.68 15.09 -0.76
N ALA A 414 10.32 16.33 -0.40
CA ALA A 414 11.26 17.45 -0.45
C ALA A 414 12.50 17.20 0.43
N SER A 415 12.30 16.63 1.64
CA SER A 415 13.40 16.26 2.53
C SER A 415 14.27 15.14 1.95
N ILE A 416 13.66 14.08 1.41
CA ILE A 416 14.35 12.94 0.79
C ILE A 416 15.28 13.45 -0.33
N VAL A 417 14.74 14.24 -1.27
CA VAL A 417 15.50 14.77 -2.41
C VAL A 417 16.63 15.68 -1.95
N SER A 418 16.36 16.60 -1.02
CA SER A 418 17.36 17.52 -0.49
C SER A 418 18.52 16.78 0.19
N ILE A 419 18.20 15.80 1.04
CA ILE A 419 19.21 14.99 1.75
C ILE A 419 20.02 14.14 0.79
N ALA A 420 19.38 13.56 -0.24
CA ALA A 420 20.08 12.77 -1.25
C ALA A 420 21.08 13.62 -2.05
N ASN A 421 20.65 14.79 -2.52
CA ASN A 421 21.51 15.73 -3.24
C ASN A 421 22.70 16.19 -2.38
N ALA A 422 22.48 16.43 -1.09
CA ALA A 422 23.54 16.83 -0.17
C ALA A 422 24.59 15.73 0.10
N ASN A 423 24.25 14.47 -0.17
CA ASN A 423 25.11 13.31 0.07
C ASN A 423 25.55 12.60 -1.22
N ASP A 424 25.27 13.18 -2.40
CA ASP A 424 25.57 12.59 -3.72
C ASP A 424 24.96 11.17 -3.91
N ILE A 425 23.70 11.04 -3.50
CA ILE A 425 22.93 9.79 -3.56
C ILE A 425 21.85 9.89 -4.64
N ALA A 426 21.70 8.83 -5.43
CA ALA A 426 20.70 8.80 -6.48
C ALA A 426 19.26 8.78 -5.91
N VAL A 427 18.31 9.39 -6.63
CA VAL A 427 16.90 9.42 -6.23
C VAL A 427 16.06 8.68 -7.26
N ALA A 428 15.37 7.63 -6.83
CA ALA A 428 14.28 7.04 -7.60
C ALA A 428 12.94 7.69 -7.23
N ASP A 429 12.37 8.47 -8.14
CA ASP A 429 11.13 9.20 -7.89
C ASP A 429 9.89 8.29 -8.05
N MET A 430 9.65 7.48 -7.04
CA MET A 430 8.48 6.58 -6.97
C MET A 430 7.15 7.35 -6.90
N ASN A 431 7.15 8.62 -6.49
CA ASN A 431 5.97 9.48 -6.57
C ASN A 431 5.59 9.77 -8.02
N ALA A 432 6.56 10.17 -8.85
CA ALA A 432 6.35 10.37 -10.27
C ALA A 432 5.94 9.07 -10.98
N ILE A 433 6.62 7.96 -10.69
CA ILE A 433 6.32 6.64 -11.28
C ILE A 433 4.90 6.20 -10.93
N MET A 434 4.46 6.37 -9.68
CA MET A 434 3.09 6.02 -9.27
C MET A 434 2.05 6.88 -10.01
N ASN A 435 2.31 8.17 -10.21
CA ASN A 435 1.42 9.05 -10.97
C ASN A 435 1.31 8.62 -12.45
N GLN A 436 2.41 8.13 -13.04
CA GLN A 436 2.37 7.50 -14.37
C GLN A 436 1.60 6.18 -14.37
N LEU A 437 1.76 5.36 -13.33
CA LEU A 437 1.04 4.08 -13.22
C LEU A 437 -0.48 4.26 -13.14
N VAL A 438 -0.95 5.34 -12.52
CA VAL A 438 -2.38 5.71 -12.49
C VAL A 438 -2.93 5.98 -13.89
N THR A 439 -2.14 6.62 -14.77
CA THR A 439 -2.57 6.91 -16.15
C THR A 439 -2.19 5.82 -17.16
N GLY A 440 -1.31 4.90 -16.76
CA GLY A 440 -0.79 3.79 -17.55
C GLY A 440 0.73 3.87 -17.71
N LEU A 441 1.46 3.00 -17.01
CA LEU A 441 2.92 2.92 -17.08
C LEU A 441 3.33 2.01 -18.23
N ARG A 442 3.97 2.57 -19.27
CA ARG A 442 4.53 1.79 -20.37
C ARG A 442 5.99 1.43 -20.06
N ILE A 443 6.29 0.14 -20.03
CA ILE A 443 7.65 -0.37 -19.86
C ILE A 443 8.33 -0.58 -21.23
N GLU A 444 9.60 -0.93 -21.20
CA GLU A 444 10.52 -1.01 -22.33
C GLU A 444 10.15 -2.07 -23.36
N THR A 445 9.43 -3.11 -22.93
CA THR A 445 8.85 -4.10 -23.84
C THR A 445 7.63 -3.58 -24.61
N GLY A 446 7.20 -2.34 -24.34
CA GLY A 446 5.98 -1.74 -24.86
C GLY A 446 4.71 -2.12 -24.08
N GLN A 447 4.81 -3.04 -23.12
CA GLN A 447 3.69 -3.44 -22.26
C GLN A 447 3.21 -2.28 -21.39
N LEU A 448 1.88 -2.14 -21.27
CA LEU A 448 1.24 -1.16 -20.41
C LEU A 448 0.76 -1.83 -19.12
N TYR A 449 1.08 -1.22 -17.98
CA TYR A 449 0.59 -1.62 -16.66
C TYR A 449 -0.23 -0.51 -16.02
N THR A 450 -1.09 -0.88 -15.06
CA THR A 450 -2.04 0.05 -14.44
C THR A 450 -2.03 -0.05 -12.92
N ALA A 451 -2.45 1.03 -12.26
CA ALA A 451 -2.72 1.07 -10.82
C ALA A 451 -4.11 0.53 -10.45
N ASN A 452 -4.81 -0.13 -11.38
CA ASN A 452 -6.15 -0.64 -11.11
C ASN A 452 -6.09 -1.86 -10.19
N TYR A 453 -7.17 -2.05 -9.45
CA TYR A 453 -7.41 -3.32 -8.78
C TYR A 453 -7.76 -4.41 -9.81
N PHE A 454 -7.59 -5.66 -9.39
CA PHE A 454 -8.01 -6.78 -10.20
C PHE A 454 -9.51 -6.75 -10.47
N SER A 455 -9.87 -6.98 -11.73
CA SER A 455 -11.27 -7.01 -12.19
C SER A 455 -11.59 -8.20 -13.09
N GLY A 456 -10.71 -9.20 -13.15
CA GLY A 456 -10.89 -10.43 -13.94
C GLY A 456 -9.65 -10.85 -14.73
N SER A 457 -9.75 -11.98 -15.42
CA SER A 457 -8.64 -12.54 -16.22
C SER A 457 -8.15 -11.59 -17.33
N ALA A 458 -9.01 -10.72 -17.85
CA ALA A 458 -8.63 -9.73 -18.85
C ALA A 458 -7.65 -8.66 -18.32
N THR A 459 -7.63 -8.41 -17.01
CA THR A 459 -6.78 -7.38 -16.39
C THR A 459 -5.66 -7.95 -15.53
N GLU A 460 -5.67 -9.26 -15.25
CA GLU A 460 -4.69 -9.93 -14.37
C GLU A 460 -3.23 -9.77 -14.82
N GLY A 461 -3.01 -9.70 -16.13
CA GLY A 461 -1.70 -9.46 -16.75
C GLY A 461 -1.22 -8.02 -16.63
N LEU A 462 -2.10 -7.08 -16.29
CA LEU A 462 -1.87 -5.63 -16.38
C LEU A 462 -1.80 -4.92 -15.02
N VAL A 463 -2.19 -5.60 -13.95
CA VAL A 463 -2.20 -5.03 -12.59
C VAL A 463 -0.90 -5.31 -11.86
N LEU A 464 -0.37 -4.30 -11.16
CA LEU A 464 0.87 -4.39 -10.39
C LEU A 464 0.65 -4.53 -8.88
N PHE A 465 -0.57 -4.30 -8.40
CA PHE A 465 -0.91 -4.43 -6.98
C PHE A 465 -1.35 -5.86 -6.64
N SER A 466 -1.08 -6.22 -5.39
CA SER A 466 -1.53 -7.46 -4.76
C SER A 466 -2.95 -7.30 -4.21
N LEU A 467 -3.51 -8.38 -3.65
CA LEU A 467 -4.90 -8.42 -3.21
C LEU A 467 -5.21 -7.61 -1.94
N ASP A 468 -4.21 -7.04 -1.28
CA ASP A 468 -4.46 -6.06 -0.21
C ASP A 468 -4.74 -4.65 -0.75
N GLY A 469 -4.53 -4.42 -2.06
CA GLY A 469 -4.73 -3.13 -2.71
C GLY A 469 -3.71 -2.06 -2.31
N VAL A 470 -2.65 -2.43 -1.57
CA VAL A 470 -1.62 -1.54 -1.04
C VAL A 470 -0.26 -1.90 -1.59
N HIS A 471 0.14 -3.16 -1.48
CA HIS A 471 1.48 -3.61 -1.81
C HIS A 471 1.54 -4.14 -3.25
N PRO A 472 2.72 -4.06 -3.90
CA PRO A 472 2.93 -4.67 -5.21
C PRO A 472 2.77 -6.20 -5.15
N ASN A 473 2.28 -6.80 -6.23
CA ASN A 473 2.46 -8.23 -6.47
C ASN A 473 3.89 -8.49 -7.01
N ALA A 474 4.26 -9.75 -7.25
CA ALA A 474 5.61 -10.09 -7.75
C ALA A 474 5.99 -9.35 -9.05
N ARG A 475 5.04 -9.17 -9.97
CA ARG A 475 5.24 -8.38 -11.19
C ARG A 475 5.43 -6.89 -10.89
N GLY A 476 4.65 -6.33 -9.97
CA GLY A 476 4.83 -4.96 -9.50
C GLY A 476 6.20 -4.73 -8.89
N TYR A 477 6.70 -5.68 -8.10
CA TYR A 477 8.05 -5.62 -7.56
C TYR A 477 9.14 -5.69 -8.64
N ALA A 478 8.95 -6.48 -9.69
CA ALA A 478 9.87 -6.49 -10.84
C ALA A 478 9.91 -5.14 -11.57
N VAL A 479 8.75 -4.48 -11.74
CA VAL A 479 8.68 -3.12 -12.30
C VAL A 479 9.42 -2.13 -11.40
N ILE A 480 9.17 -2.14 -10.09
CA ILE A 480 9.87 -1.28 -9.12
C ILE A 480 11.39 -1.50 -9.19
N ALA A 481 11.84 -2.75 -9.22
CA ALA A 481 13.26 -3.07 -9.34
C ALA A 481 13.85 -2.48 -10.62
N ASN A 482 13.14 -2.58 -11.75
CA ASN A 482 13.57 -1.96 -13.01
C ASN A 482 13.67 -0.44 -12.93
N GLU A 483 12.70 0.23 -12.30
CA GLU A 483 12.76 1.69 -12.14
C GLU A 483 13.96 2.12 -11.28
N ILE A 484 14.33 1.34 -10.27
CA ILE A 484 15.56 1.58 -9.49
C ILE A 484 16.82 1.29 -10.33
N LEU A 485 16.84 0.20 -11.12
CA LEU A 485 17.98 -0.13 -11.99
C LEU A 485 18.24 0.95 -13.04
N LYS A 486 17.19 1.57 -13.60
CA LYS A 486 17.33 2.72 -14.51
C LYS A 486 18.09 3.86 -13.86
N VAL A 487 17.68 4.23 -12.64
CA VAL A 487 18.31 5.29 -11.85
C VAL A 487 19.76 4.95 -11.54
N ILE A 488 20.06 3.69 -11.20
CA ILE A 488 21.44 3.24 -10.98
C ILE A 488 22.28 3.36 -12.25
N ASN A 489 21.76 2.88 -13.38
CA ASN A 489 22.46 2.94 -14.67
C ASN A 489 22.75 4.39 -15.09
N GLU A 490 21.78 5.29 -14.90
CA GLU A 490 21.94 6.71 -15.22
C GLU A 490 22.89 7.43 -14.26
N PHE A 491 22.69 7.31 -12.94
CA PHE A 491 23.43 8.11 -11.96
C PHE A 491 24.85 7.59 -11.73
N TYR A 492 25.05 6.27 -11.73
CA TYR A 492 26.34 5.64 -11.44
C TYR A 492 27.08 5.18 -12.69
N ASN A 493 26.66 5.59 -13.89
CA ASN A 493 27.26 5.16 -15.16
C ASN A 493 27.35 3.63 -15.29
N ALA A 494 26.40 2.91 -14.69
CA ALA A 494 26.33 1.46 -14.69
C ALA A 494 25.61 0.95 -15.94
N ASN A 495 25.77 -0.35 -16.22
CA ASN A 495 25.01 -1.03 -17.25
C ASN A 495 24.50 -2.35 -16.69
N LEU A 496 23.39 -2.30 -15.94
CA LEU A 496 22.72 -3.45 -15.38
C LEU A 496 21.52 -3.85 -16.25
N PRO A 497 21.31 -5.14 -16.50
CA PRO A 497 20.14 -5.58 -17.26
C PRO A 497 18.88 -5.50 -16.42
N LEU A 498 17.78 -5.19 -17.09
CA LEU A 498 16.47 -5.16 -16.47
C LEU A 498 15.86 -6.55 -16.38
N HIS A 499 14.88 -6.71 -15.49
CA HIS A 499 13.99 -7.86 -15.46
C HIS A 499 12.93 -7.74 -16.55
N ASN A 500 12.40 -8.86 -17.03
CA ASN A 500 11.17 -8.86 -17.83
C ASN A 500 9.98 -9.10 -16.88
N PRO A 501 9.14 -8.09 -16.57
CA PRO A 501 8.09 -8.25 -15.58
C PRO A 501 7.03 -9.29 -15.95
N SER A 502 6.87 -9.61 -17.24
CA SER A 502 5.91 -10.65 -17.68
C SER A 502 6.25 -12.06 -17.19
N TYR A 503 7.50 -12.30 -16.78
CA TYR A 503 7.94 -13.60 -16.23
C TYR A 503 7.60 -13.77 -14.75
N PHE A 504 7.09 -12.73 -14.11
CA PHE A 504 6.71 -12.76 -12.70
C PHE A 504 5.21 -13.02 -12.56
N PRO A 505 4.80 -13.81 -11.55
CA PRO A 505 3.40 -14.10 -11.32
C PRO A 505 2.63 -12.82 -10.96
N GLY A 506 1.37 -12.79 -11.37
CA GLY A 506 0.42 -11.77 -10.94
C GLY A 506 -0.31 -12.22 -9.67
N ILE A 507 -1.60 -11.96 -9.64
CA ILE A 507 -2.48 -12.35 -8.53
C ILE A 507 -2.70 -13.86 -8.49
N ASN A 508 -2.79 -14.41 -7.29
CA ASN A 508 -3.04 -15.83 -7.07
C ASN A 508 -4.54 -16.15 -7.09
N ILE A 509 -4.96 -16.99 -8.04
CA ILE A 509 -6.32 -17.49 -8.18
C ILE A 509 -6.33 -18.98 -7.88
N VAL A 510 -7.12 -19.39 -6.88
CA VAL A 510 -7.32 -20.80 -6.51
C VAL A 510 -8.68 -21.29 -7.03
N PRO A 511 -8.79 -22.56 -7.52
CA PRO A 511 -10.07 -23.10 -7.97
C PRO A 511 -11.13 -23.16 -6.86
N SER A 512 -10.69 -23.54 -5.67
CA SER A 512 -11.43 -23.55 -4.41
C SER A 512 -10.45 -23.31 -3.27
N ASN A 513 -10.90 -22.68 -2.19
CA ASN A 513 -10.10 -22.43 -1.00
C ASN A 513 -10.32 -23.50 0.06
#